data_AF-A0AA88W926-F1
#
_entry.id   AF-A0AA88W926-F1
#
_cell.length_a   1.000
_cell.length_b   1.000
_cell.length_c   1.000
_cell.angle_alpha   90.00
_cell.angle_beta   90.00
_cell.angle_gamma   90.00
#
_symmetry.space_group_name_H-M   'P 1'
#
loop_
_entity.id
_entity.type
_entity.pdbx_description
1 polymer ?
#
loop_
_entity_poly.entity_id
_entity_poly.type
_entity_poly.pdbx_seq_one_letter_code
_entity_poly.pdbx_strand_id
1 'polypeptide(L)'
;ERCTYAGCLAEAEVPDDPQQVVPNPESIRVLKRVAKTVSSHFGEGVRVTAEQACFLPCTDDSAPVIGEVPGVKGCYVATGHNCWGILNGPATGAAVAELVVDGRASRLYHSFQSGQIF
;
A
#
# COMPACT_ATOMS: atom_id res chain seq x y z
N GLU A 1 14.94 5.85 0.19
CA GLU A 1 13.79 6.02 -0.74
C GLU A 1 12.70 6.81 0.00
N ARG A 2 11.91 7.67 -0.67
CA ARG A 2 10.81 8.41 -0.02
C ARG A 2 9.49 7.70 -0.31
N CYS A 3 8.71 7.40 0.72
CA CYS A 3 7.39 6.79 0.56
C CYS A 3 6.32 7.64 1.25
N THR A 4 5.07 7.48 0.80
CA THR A 4 3.92 8.16 1.40
C THR A 4 3.57 7.51 2.73
N TYR A 5 3.32 8.34 3.73
CA TYR A 5 2.89 7.88 5.05
C TYR A 5 1.39 7.52 5.07
N ALA A 6 1.02 6.36 5.60
CA ALA A 6 -0.39 6.02 5.76
C ALA A 6 -1.06 6.99 6.74
N GLY A 7 -2.11 7.69 6.28
CA GLY A 7 -2.85 8.67 7.07
C GLY A 7 -2.24 10.09 7.09
N CYS A 8 -1.15 10.34 6.37
CA CYS A 8 -0.60 11.67 6.17
C CYS A 8 0.06 11.75 4.78
N LEU A 9 -0.26 12.77 3.98
CA LEU A 9 0.39 13.02 2.67
C LEU A 9 1.87 13.43 2.80
N ALA A 10 2.51 13.16 3.94
CA ALA A 10 3.89 13.48 4.18
C ALA A 10 4.79 12.43 3.53
N GLU A 11 5.78 12.91 2.78
CA GLU A 11 6.92 12.10 2.37
C GLU A 11 7.88 11.99 3.55
N ALA A 12 8.32 10.78 3.84
CA ALA A 12 9.37 10.51 4.80
C ALA A 12 10.36 9.49 4.23
N GLU A 13 11.58 9.51 4.77
CA GLU A 13 12.57 8.50 4.46
C GLU A 13 12.17 7.17 5.10
N VAL A 14 12.23 6.10 4.30
CA VAL A 14 11.92 4.76 4.78
C VAL A 14 13.08 4.27 5.66
N PRO A 15 12.83 3.90 6.94
CA PRO A 15 13.85 3.35 7.81
C PRO A 15 14.22 1.93 7.41
N ASP A 16 15.41 1.47 7.81
CA ASP A 16 15.87 0.10 7.56
C ASP A 16 15.03 -0.96 8.29
N ASP A 17 14.44 -0.61 9.44
CA ASP A 17 13.57 -1.50 10.24
C ASP A 17 12.15 -0.93 10.34
N PRO A 18 11.10 -1.67 9.93
CA PRO A 18 9.72 -1.22 10.04
C PRO A 18 9.26 -0.93 11.48
N GLN A 19 9.93 -1.49 12.49
CA GLN A 19 9.63 -1.20 13.91
C GLN A 19 10.02 0.22 14.32
N GLN A 20 10.85 0.90 13.54
CA GLN A 20 11.25 2.29 13.78
C GLN A 20 10.23 3.31 13.27
N VAL A 21 9.17 2.86 12.60
CA VAL A 21 8.11 3.73 12.09
C VAL A 21 7.26 4.26 13.23
N VAL A 22 7.29 5.58 13.45
CA VAL A 22 6.59 6.25 14.55
C VAL A 22 5.44 7.12 14.04
N PRO A 23 4.22 7.01 14.58
CA PRO A 23 3.07 7.78 14.11
C PRO A 23 3.29 9.29 14.28
N ASN A 24 2.83 10.07 13.31
CA ASN A 24 2.85 11.53 13.40
C ASN A 24 1.79 12.00 14.43
N PRO A 25 2.17 12.71 15.51
CA PRO A 25 1.23 13.14 16.55
C PRO A 25 0.08 14.00 16.03
N GLU A 26 0.31 14.86 15.02
CA GLU A 26 -0.75 15.68 14.44
C GLU A 26 -1.76 14.84 13.65
N SER A 27 -1.28 13.87 12.85
CA SER A 27 -2.16 12.95 12.12
C SER A 27 -3.04 12.14 13.08
N ILE A 28 -2.48 11.69 14.20
CA ILE A 28 -3.23 11.00 15.25
C ILE A 28 -4.30 11.90 15.87
N ARG A 29 -3.98 13.17 16.17
CA ARG A 29 -4.98 14.14 16.68
C ARG A 29 -6.10 14.37 15.68
N VAL A 30 -5.78 14.50 14.39
CA VAL A 30 -6.76 14.64 13.31
C VAL A 30 -7.66 13.40 13.24
N LEU A 31 -7.09 12.20 13.24
CA LEU A 31 -7.84 10.95 13.19
C LEU A 31 -8.81 10.81 14.37
N LYS A 32 -8.35 11.09 15.60
CA LYS A 32 -9.19 11.08 16.81
C LYS A 32 -10.34 12.09 16.73
N ARG A 33 -10.07 13.29 16.20
CA ARG A 33 -11.10 14.31 16.00
C ARG A 33 -12.15 13.86 14.99
N VAL A 34 -11.73 13.33 13.83
CA VAL A 34 -12.64 12.82 12.79
C VAL A 34 -13.48 11.67 13.33
N ALA A 35 -12.90 10.72 14.07
CA ALA A 35 -13.63 9.62 14.68
C ALA A 35 -14.77 10.11 15.59
N LYS A 36 -14.51 11.11 16.44
CA LYS A 36 -15.53 11.74 17.31
C LYS A 36 -16.64 12.42 16.52
N THR A 37 -16.32 13.02 15.38
CA THR A 37 -17.31 13.65 14.51
C THR A 37 -18.20 12.62 13.81
N VAL A 38 -17.64 11.48 13.40
CA VAL A 38 -18.36 10.43 12.68
C VAL A 38 -19.27 9.61 13.60
N SER A 39 -18.88 9.41 14.87
CA SER A 39 -19.71 8.68 15.84
C SER A 39 -19.48 9.15 17.27
N SER A 40 -20.58 9.37 17.99
CA SER A 40 -20.58 9.68 19.43
C SER A 40 -19.97 8.55 20.29
N HIS A 41 -19.87 7.33 19.77
CA HIS A 41 -19.25 6.21 20.47
C HIS A 41 -17.73 6.38 20.64
N PHE A 42 -17.09 7.27 19.89
CA PHE A 42 -15.67 7.59 20.02
C PHE A 42 -15.39 8.79 20.95
N GLY A 43 -16.37 9.16 21.78
CA GLY A 43 -16.33 10.27 22.73
C GLY A 43 -15.48 10.02 23.98
N GLU A 44 -15.93 10.52 25.12
CA GLU A 44 -15.23 10.38 26.39
C GLU A 44 -15.26 8.92 26.90
N GLY A 45 -14.19 8.48 27.56
CA GLY A 45 -14.08 7.14 28.14
C GLY A 45 -13.57 6.03 27.19
N VAL A 46 -13.34 6.33 25.91
CA VAL A 46 -12.75 5.35 24.97
C VAL A 46 -11.25 5.20 25.19
N ARG A 47 -10.80 3.95 25.36
CA ARG A 47 -9.38 3.61 25.47
C ARG A 47 -8.77 3.36 24.09
N VAL A 48 -7.77 4.16 23.71
CA VAL A 48 -6.93 3.90 22.54
C VAL A 48 -6.03 2.70 22.83
N THR A 49 -6.09 1.67 21.99
CA THR A 49 -5.29 0.44 22.19
C THR A 49 -3.92 0.53 21.54
N ALA A 50 -3.84 1.20 20.38
CA ALA A 50 -2.60 1.41 19.66
C ALA A 50 -2.68 2.66 18.80
N GLU A 51 -1.54 3.30 18.59
CA GLU A 51 -1.33 4.36 17.60
C GLU A 51 -0.19 3.89 16.72
N GLN A 52 -0.44 3.78 15.42
CA GLN A 52 0.48 3.16 14.49
C GLN A 52 0.46 3.90 13.16
N ALA A 53 1.52 3.68 12.40
CA ALA A 53 1.63 4.12 11.03
C ALA A 53 2.49 3.14 10.24
N CYS A 54 2.43 3.27 8.93
CA CYS A 54 3.20 2.48 7.99
C CYS A 54 3.42 3.29 6.70
N PHE A 55 4.28 2.78 5.83
CA PHE A 55 4.47 3.34 4.50
C PHE A 55 3.55 2.65 3.49
N LEU A 56 2.99 3.45 2.59
CA LEU A 56 2.27 2.96 1.43
C LEU A 56 3.26 2.76 0.28
N PRO A 57 3.28 1.59 -0.37
CA PRO A 57 4.03 1.40 -1.59
C PRO A 57 3.29 2.13 -2.72
N CYS A 58 3.86 3.25 -3.16
CA CYS A 58 3.31 4.11 -4.20
C CYS A 58 4.27 4.16 -5.39
N THR A 59 3.72 4.34 -6.58
CA THR A 59 4.44 4.70 -7.81
C THR A 59 4.08 6.13 -8.20
N ASP A 60 4.91 6.75 -9.04
CA ASP A 60 4.71 8.14 -9.49
C ASP A 60 3.39 8.33 -10.24
N ASP A 61 2.92 7.31 -10.97
CA ASP A 61 1.66 7.30 -11.70
C ASP A 61 0.48 6.71 -10.92
N SER A 62 0.71 6.29 -9.67
CA SER A 62 -0.25 5.60 -8.80
C SER A 62 -0.79 4.26 -9.33
N ALA A 63 -0.21 3.71 -10.41
CA ALA A 63 -0.53 2.39 -10.93
C ALA A 63 0.37 1.31 -10.31
N PRO A 64 -0.17 0.12 -9.96
CA PRO A 64 0.66 -0.95 -9.43
C PRO A 64 1.63 -1.48 -10.50
N VAL A 65 2.83 -1.86 -10.06
CA VAL A 65 3.85 -2.48 -10.92
C VAL A 65 3.79 -3.99 -10.71
N ILE A 66 3.41 -4.72 -11.75
CA ILE A 66 3.19 -6.18 -11.72
C ILE A 66 3.79 -6.79 -12.98
N GLY A 67 4.80 -7.65 -12.84
CA GLY A 67 5.45 -8.26 -14.00
C GLY A 67 6.78 -8.94 -13.69
N GLU A 68 7.40 -9.48 -14.73
CA GLU A 68 8.78 -10.00 -14.65
C GLU A 68 9.76 -8.83 -14.60
N VAL A 69 10.82 -8.96 -13.80
CA VAL A 69 11.85 -7.93 -13.67
C VAL A 69 12.73 -7.94 -14.93
N PRO A 70 12.90 -6.79 -15.61
CA PRO A 70 13.76 -6.69 -16.79
C PRO A 70 15.16 -7.25 -16.57
N GLY A 71 15.59 -8.14 -17.47
CA GLY A 71 16.94 -8.71 -17.42
C GLY A 71 17.15 -9.79 -16.36
N VAL A 72 16.14 -10.14 -15.57
CA VAL A 72 16.23 -11.18 -14.54
C VAL A 72 15.14 -12.22 -14.75
N LYS A 73 15.48 -13.28 -15.50
CA LYS A 73 14.54 -14.35 -15.85
C LYS A 73 13.99 -15.05 -14.60
N GLY A 74 12.68 -15.19 -14.51
CA GLY A 74 11.97 -15.86 -13.43
C GLY A 74 11.83 -15.04 -12.15
N CYS A 75 12.20 -13.76 -12.16
CA CYS A 75 12.01 -12.84 -11.04
C CYS A 75 10.79 -11.96 -11.31
N TYR A 76 9.82 -11.93 -10.39
CA TYR A 76 8.58 -11.16 -10.54
C TYR A 76 8.41 -10.16 -9.41
N VAL A 77 7.83 -9.01 -9.72
CA VAL A 77 7.45 -7.98 -8.75
C VAL A 77 5.94 -7.75 -8.81
N ALA A 78 5.34 -7.43 -7.67
CA ALA A 78 3.95 -7.03 -7.54
C ALA A 78 3.80 -6.03 -6.38
N THR A 79 3.89 -4.74 -6.67
CA THR A 79 3.93 -3.66 -5.66
C THR A 79 3.15 -2.43 -6.15
N GLY A 80 3.22 -1.31 -5.42
CA GLY A 80 2.65 -0.03 -5.86
C GLY A 80 1.13 0.08 -5.68
N HIS A 81 0.52 -0.86 -4.96
CA HIS A 81 -0.95 -0.89 -4.78
C HIS A 81 -1.48 0.15 -3.79
N ASN A 82 -0.67 1.11 -3.35
CA ASN A 82 -1.04 2.19 -2.43
C ASN A 82 -1.94 1.71 -1.27
N CYS A 83 -3.04 2.41 -0.98
CA CYS A 83 -4.01 2.02 0.04
C CYS A 83 -4.93 0.85 -0.38
N TRP A 84 -4.88 0.41 -1.64
CA TRP A 84 -5.73 -0.67 -2.16
C TRP A 84 -5.07 -2.05 -2.14
N GLY A 85 -3.86 -2.19 -1.59
CA GLY A 85 -3.09 -3.44 -1.59
C GLY A 85 -3.81 -4.62 -0.94
N ILE A 86 -4.45 -4.43 0.21
CA ILE A 86 -5.18 -5.52 0.90
C ILE A 86 -6.38 -5.97 0.06
N LEU A 87 -7.08 -5.03 -0.57
CA LEU A 87 -8.26 -5.32 -1.40
C LEU A 87 -7.86 -6.08 -2.68
N ASN A 88 -6.81 -5.63 -3.36
CA ASN A 88 -6.40 -6.14 -4.66
C ASN A 88 -5.45 -7.35 -4.58
N GLY A 89 -4.86 -7.61 -3.41
CA GLY A 89 -3.88 -8.68 -3.18
C GLY A 89 -4.29 -10.05 -3.74
N PRO A 90 -5.52 -10.54 -3.52
CA PRO A 90 -5.96 -11.82 -4.08
C PRO A 90 -5.96 -11.87 -5.61
N ALA A 91 -6.42 -10.80 -6.27
CA ALA A 91 -6.45 -10.73 -7.74
C ALA A 91 -5.03 -10.65 -8.31
N THR A 92 -4.17 -9.83 -7.70
CA THR A 92 -2.76 -9.70 -8.07
C THR A 92 -2.02 -11.02 -7.89
N GLY A 93 -2.21 -11.72 -6.78
CA GLY A 93 -1.61 -13.03 -6.54
C GLY A 93 -2.01 -14.07 -7.58
N ALA A 94 -3.29 -14.11 -7.96
CA ALA A 94 -3.77 -14.99 -9.03
C ALA A 94 -3.15 -14.65 -10.39
N ALA A 95 -3.00 -13.37 -10.72
CA ALA A 95 -2.35 -12.93 -11.95
C ALA A 95 -0.85 -13.28 -11.98
N VAL A 96 -0.13 -13.06 -10.88
CA VAL A 96 1.29 -13.43 -10.76
C VAL A 96 1.47 -14.95 -10.88
N ALA A 97 0.57 -15.75 -10.31
CA ALA A 97 0.61 -17.20 -10.47
C ALA A 97 0.49 -17.63 -11.95
N GLU A 98 -0.41 -17.01 -12.72
CA GLU A 98 -0.51 -17.24 -14.17
C GLU A 98 0.74 -16.77 -14.91
N LEU A 99 1.31 -15.62 -14.55
CA LEU A 99 2.57 -15.14 -15.15
C LEU A 99 3.72 -16.12 -14.94
N VAL A 100 3.82 -16.70 -13.73
CA VAL A 100 4.88 -17.66 -13.37
C VAL A 100 4.70 -19.00 -14.09
N VAL A 101 3.47 -19.51 -14.17
CA VAL A 101 3.18 -20.85 -14.72
C VAL A 101 3.03 -20.84 -16.24
N ASP A 102 2.28 -19.86 -16.76
CA ASP A 102 1.84 -19.82 -18.16
C ASP A 102 2.57 -18.75 -18.98
N GLY A 103 3.39 -17.89 -18.35
CA GLY A 103 4.08 -16.78 -19.00
C GLY A 103 3.16 -15.62 -19.41
N ARG A 104 1.88 -15.66 -19.04
CA ARG A 104 0.89 -14.61 -19.35
C ARG A 104 -0.23 -14.60 -18.31
N ALA A 105 -0.70 -13.42 -17.94
CA ALA A 105 -1.90 -13.28 -17.12
C ALA A 105 -3.13 -13.00 -18.01
N SER A 106 -4.20 -13.77 -17.78
CA SER A 106 -5.50 -13.58 -18.41
C SER A 106 -6.45 -12.72 -17.56
N ARG A 107 -6.17 -12.61 -16.26
CA ARG A 107 -7.02 -11.96 -15.26
C ARG A 107 -6.64 -10.51 -14.93
N LEU A 108 -5.58 -9.98 -15.54
CA LEU A 108 -5.25 -8.55 -15.44
C LEU A 108 -6.15 -7.77 -16.39
N TYR A 109 -6.97 -6.87 -15.85
CA TYR A 109 -7.65 -5.87 -16.67
C TYR A 109 -6.61 -5.00 -17.37
N HIS A 110 -6.90 -4.58 -18.61
CA HIS A 110 -6.01 -3.75 -19.44
C HIS A 110 -5.51 -2.48 -18.72
N SER A 111 -6.30 -1.92 -17.80
CA SER A 111 -5.95 -0.77 -16.97
C SER A 111 -4.84 -1.03 -15.93
N PHE A 112 -4.60 -2.28 -15.55
CA PHE A 112 -3.43 -2.68 -14.75
C PHE A 112 -2.21 -3.01 -15.62
N GLN A 113 -2.37 -3.06 -16.95
CA GLN A 113 -1.26 -3.26 -17.89
C GLN A 113 -0.57 -1.94 -18.26
N SER A 114 -1.22 -0.79 -18.07
CA SER A 114 -0.72 0.51 -18.56
C SER A 114 0.32 1.19 -17.65
N GLY A 115 0.96 0.45 -16.75
CA GLY A 115 1.94 0.96 -15.78
C GLY A 115 3.13 0.03 -15.54
N GLN A 116 3.61 -0.65 -16.59
CA GLN A 116 4.77 -1.56 -16.60
C GLN A 116 4.48 -3.00 -16.16
N ILE A 117 3.83 -3.74 -17.06
CA ILE A 117 4.35 -5.07 -17.41
C ILE A 117 5.59 -4.78 -18.26
N PHE A 118 6.77 -5.23 -17.82
CA PHE A 118 7.89 -5.40 -18.73
C PHE A 118 7.77 -6.74 -19.43
#